data_AF-A0A7S9CXF7-F1
#
_entry.id   AF-A0A7S9CXF7-F1
#
_cell.length_a   1.000
_cell.length_b   1.000
_cell.length_c   1.000
_cell.angle_alpha   90.00
_cell.angle_beta   90.00
_cell.angle_gamma   90.00
#
_symmetry.space_group_name_H-M   'P 1'
#
loop_
_entity.id
_entity.type
_entity.pdbx_description
1 polymer ?
#
loop_
_entity_poly.entity_id
_entity_poly.type
_entity_poly.pdbx_seq_one_letter_code
_entity_poly.pdbx_strand_id
1 'polypeptide(L)'
;MPSDSNRGESKYGRIPFIYFYQKDAKADPAFGLLDIEISIQRRGPRSFQFEIYCIGDGYQSGRGSSAPQPLAIEFRVGARAVAKAEWSYPTVLDGHMDPLSFSAGIELNDADFQDIDSALLPSVRGEVTIRLE
;
A
#
# COMPACT_ATOMS: atom_id res chain seq x y z
N MET A 1 0.17 -5.85 -10.56
CA MET A 1 0.41 -7.19 -11.18
C MET A 1 1.55 -7.87 -10.40
N PRO A 2 1.60 -9.22 -10.20
CA PRO A 2 2.77 -9.84 -9.59
C PRO A 2 4.01 -9.65 -10.47
N SER A 3 5.18 -9.51 -9.83
CA SER A 3 6.48 -9.32 -10.48
C SER A 3 6.85 -10.46 -11.45
N ASP A 4 6.33 -11.65 -11.22
CA ASP A 4 6.49 -12.83 -12.07
C ASP A 4 5.25 -13.73 -11.99
N SER A 5 4.41 -13.68 -13.02
CA SER A 5 3.15 -14.43 -13.09
C SER A 5 3.33 -15.95 -13.22
N ASN A 6 4.53 -16.44 -13.57
CA ASN A 6 4.77 -17.88 -13.77
C ASN A 6 5.02 -18.65 -12.47
N ARG A 7 5.19 -17.94 -11.35
CA ARG A 7 5.61 -18.53 -10.07
C ARG A 7 4.47 -19.09 -9.21
N GLY A 8 3.23 -18.99 -9.67
CA GLY A 8 2.07 -19.56 -9.00
C GLY A 8 0.83 -18.68 -9.09
N GLU A 9 -0.28 -19.21 -8.60
CA GLU A 9 -1.57 -18.53 -8.51
C GLU A 9 -1.44 -17.20 -7.77
N SER A 10 -2.09 -16.17 -8.31
CA SER A 10 -2.06 -14.82 -7.75
C SER A 10 -3.45 -14.23 -7.66
N LYS A 11 -3.71 -13.53 -6.55
CA LYS A 11 -4.84 -12.64 -6.38
C LYS A 11 -4.34 -11.21 -6.50
N TYR A 12 -5.08 -10.40 -7.25
CA TYR A 12 -4.73 -9.03 -7.58
C TYR A 12 -5.87 -8.08 -7.20
N GLY A 13 -5.51 -6.90 -6.72
CA GLY A 13 -6.44 -5.81 -6.45
C GLY A 13 -5.83 -4.46 -6.78
N ARG A 14 -6.68 -3.45 -6.98
CA ARG A 14 -6.28 -2.06 -7.15
C ARG A 14 -7.00 -1.20 -6.12
N ILE A 15 -6.25 -0.35 -5.42
CA ILE A 15 -6.78 0.66 -4.51
C ILE A 15 -6.60 2.00 -5.21
N PRO A 16 -7.69 2.66 -5.67
CA PRO A 16 -7.58 3.96 -6.32
C PRO A 16 -7.22 5.03 -5.29
N PHE A 17 -6.19 5.81 -5.60
CA PHE A 17 -5.77 7.07 -4.96
C PHE A 17 -5.93 7.16 -3.42
N ILE A 18 -4.81 7.06 -2.70
CA ILE A 18 -4.73 7.39 -1.28
C ILE A 18 -4.19 8.80 -1.13
N TYR A 19 -4.92 9.64 -0.41
CA TYR A 19 -4.48 11.00 -0.08
C TYR A 19 -4.30 11.18 1.42
N PHE A 20 -3.25 11.89 1.79
CA PHE A 20 -2.99 12.30 3.16
C PHE A 20 -3.42 13.75 3.31
N TYR A 21 -4.28 14.02 4.30
CA TYR A 21 -4.75 15.38 4.60
C TYR A 21 -4.14 15.84 5.91
N GLN A 22 -3.80 17.12 6.00
CA GLN A 22 -3.48 17.72 7.29
C GLN A 22 -4.69 17.54 8.22
N LYS A 23 -4.43 17.19 9.48
CA LYS A 23 -5.48 17.03 10.48
C LYS A 23 -6.33 18.31 10.55
N ASP A 24 -7.65 18.15 10.48
CA ASP A 24 -8.64 19.22 10.51
C ASP A 24 -8.69 20.12 9.24
N ALA A 25 -7.82 19.90 8.25
CA ALA A 25 -7.93 20.49 6.92
C ALA A 25 -8.73 19.57 5.99
N LYS A 26 -9.64 20.15 5.20
CA LYS A 26 -10.52 19.39 4.29
C LYS A 26 -10.38 19.75 2.81
N ALA A 27 -9.61 20.78 2.49
CA ALA A 27 -9.57 21.34 1.14
C ALA A 27 -8.53 20.63 0.27
N ASP A 28 -7.28 20.57 0.72
CA ASP A 28 -6.17 20.12 -0.11
C ASP A 28 -5.40 18.94 0.52
N PRO A 29 -5.09 17.88 -0.24
CA PRO A 29 -4.21 16.82 0.22
C PRO A 29 -2.78 17.36 0.38
N ALA A 30 -2.07 16.91 1.40
CA ALA A 30 -0.67 17.26 1.63
C ALA A 30 0.30 16.42 0.78
N PHE A 31 -0.06 15.18 0.47
CA PHE A 31 0.60 14.31 -0.52
C PHE A 31 -0.30 13.09 -0.81
N GLY A 32 0.05 12.31 -1.83
CA GLY A 32 -0.70 11.11 -2.21
C GLY A 32 0.15 9.92 -2.63
N LEU A 33 -0.50 8.76 -2.60
CA LEU A 33 -0.05 7.53 -3.25
C LEU A 33 -1.13 7.16 -4.27
N LEU A 34 -0.77 7.24 -5.55
CA LEU A 34 -1.65 7.05 -6.68
C LEU A 34 -1.45 5.65 -7.28
N ASP A 35 -2.50 5.15 -7.93
CA ASP A 35 -2.45 3.89 -8.70
C ASP A 35 -1.83 2.71 -7.96
N ILE A 36 -2.33 2.45 -6.74
CA ILE A 36 -1.83 1.35 -5.93
C ILE A 36 -2.38 0.03 -6.45
N GLU A 37 -1.47 -0.77 -6.97
CA GLU A 37 -1.67 -2.15 -7.36
C GLU A 37 -1.10 -3.06 -6.29
N ILE A 38 -1.90 -4.02 -5.86
CA ILE A 38 -1.49 -5.04 -4.88
C ILE A 38 -1.66 -6.43 -5.46
N SER A 39 -0.77 -7.34 -5.05
CA SER A 39 -0.95 -8.76 -5.34
C SER A 39 -0.46 -9.64 -4.20
N ILE A 40 -1.15 -10.76 -3.99
CA ILE A 40 -0.63 -11.88 -3.21
C ILE A 40 -0.41 -13.03 -4.18
N GLN A 41 0.78 -13.63 -4.15
CA GLN A 41 1.12 -14.77 -4.98
C GLN A 41 1.58 -15.95 -4.14
N ARG A 42 1.00 -17.12 -4.41
CA ARG A 42 1.45 -18.37 -3.81
C ARG A 42 2.80 -18.78 -4.43
N ARG A 43 3.83 -18.93 -3.61
CA ARG A 43 5.20 -19.34 -3.99
C ARG A 43 5.49 -20.81 -3.68
N GLY A 44 4.62 -21.46 -2.92
CA GLY A 44 4.72 -22.86 -2.51
C GLY A 44 3.68 -23.20 -1.44
N PRO A 45 3.68 -24.43 -0.90
CA PRO A 45 2.79 -24.80 0.21
C PRO A 45 3.00 -23.85 1.39
N ARG A 46 1.93 -23.15 1.83
CA ARG A 46 1.97 -22.16 2.93
C ARG A 46 2.99 -21.03 2.75
N SER A 47 3.43 -20.75 1.52
CA SER A 47 4.38 -19.69 1.21
C SER A 47 3.74 -18.69 0.27
N PHE A 48 3.58 -17.45 0.74
CA PHE A 48 2.91 -16.38 0.02
C PHE A 48 3.77 -15.13 0.01
N GLN A 49 3.82 -14.47 -1.15
CA GLN A 49 4.47 -13.17 -1.33
C GLN A 49 3.41 -12.12 -1.55
N PHE A 50 3.49 -11.03 -0.79
CA PHE A 50 2.73 -9.82 -1.02
C PHE A 50 3.60 -8.79 -1.76
N GLU A 51 3.03 -8.14 -2.76
CA GLU A 51 3.70 -7.12 -3.57
C GLU A 51 2.79 -5.89 -3.74
N ILE A 52 3.41 -4.71 -3.69
CA ILE A 52 2.79 -3.42 -3.99
C ILE A 52 3.56 -2.77 -5.13
N TYR A 53 2.82 -2.15 -6.05
CA TYR A 53 3.33 -1.15 -6.98
C TYR A 53 2.45 0.09 -6.88
N CYS A 54 3.03 1.28 -6.79
CA CYS A 54 2.26 2.52 -6.82
C CYS A 54 3.10 3.69 -7.32
N ILE A 55 2.45 4.82 -7.57
CA ILE A 55 3.11 6.09 -7.87
C ILE A 55 2.99 7.01 -6.65
N GLY A 56 4.11 7.46 -6.10
CA GLY A 56 4.10 8.54 -5.12
C GLY A 56 3.94 9.89 -5.82
N ASP A 57 3.08 10.75 -5.29
CA ASP A 57 2.90 12.13 -5.78
C ASP A 57 2.91 13.11 -4.60
N GLY A 58 3.96 13.93 -4.53
CA GLY A 58 4.05 15.01 -3.55
C GLY A 58 3.25 16.21 -4.05
N TYR A 59 2.33 16.72 -3.24
CA TYR A 59 1.55 17.91 -3.57
C TYR A 59 2.08 19.09 -2.74
N GLN A 60 2.52 20.16 -3.42
CA GLN A 60 3.12 21.38 -2.83
C GLN A 60 4.56 21.18 -2.34
N SER A 61 5.39 22.21 -2.52
CA SER A 61 6.86 22.30 -2.31
C SER A 61 7.39 21.67 -1.03
N GLY A 62 7.38 20.34 -0.94
CA GLY A 62 7.49 19.61 0.30
C GLY A 62 7.80 18.13 0.10
N ARG A 63 7.67 17.36 1.19
CA ARG A 63 7.86 15.92 1.18
C ARG A 63 6.90 15.24 2.15
N GLY A 64 6.39 14.07 1.76
CA GLY A 64 5.59 13.17 2.58
C GLY A 64 6.38 11.93 2.98
N SER A 65 6.15 11.38 4.16
CA SER A 65 6.77 10.13 4.60
C SER A 65 5.82 9.23 5.37
N SER A 66 6.21 7.96 5.50
CA SER A 66 5.52 6.94 6.32
C SER A 66 5.80 7.07 7.82
N ALA A 67 6.50 8.10 8.27
CA ALA A 67 6.60 8.39 9.70
C ALA A 67 5.31 9.08 10.19
N PRO A 68 4.79 8.80 11.39
CA PRO A 68 5.26 7.79 12.34
C PRO A 68 4.68 6.38 12.10
N GLN A 69 3.78 6.19 11.12
CA GLN A 69 3.07 4.92 10.93
C GLN A 69 3.19 4.38 9.50
N PRO A 70 3.57 3.09 9.32
CA PRO A 70 3.56 2.47 8.01
C PRO A 70 2.14 2.41 7.44
N LEU A 71 2.05 2.30 6.11
CA LEU A 71 0.80 1.94 5.46
C LEU A 71 0.46 0.49 5.82
N ALA A 72 -0.74 0.25 6.34
CA ALA A 72 -1.22 -1.09 6.65
C ALA A 72 -2.22 -1.56 5.59
N ILE A 73 -2.08 -2.83 5.17
CA ILE A 73 -3.03 -3.50 4.28
C ILE A 73 -3.52 -4.75 5.00
N GLU A 74 -4.84 -4.84 5.21
CA GLU A 74 -5.51 -6.00 5.79
C GLU A 74 -6.21 -6.80 4.69
N PHE A 75 -5.84 -8.05 4.53
CA PHE A 75 -6.53 -8.98 3.64
C PHE A 75 -7.66 -9.67 4.38
N ARG A 76 -8.82 -9.78 3.76
CA ARG A 76 -10.05 -10.17 4.44
C ARG A 76 -10.83 -11.25 3.71
N VAL A 77 -11.53 -12.03 4.54
CA VAL A 77 -12.62 -12.94 4.15
C VAL A 77 -13.85 -12.44 4.88
N GLY A 78 -14.74 -11.75 4.16
CA GLY A 78 -15.82 -10.96 4.73
C GLY A 78 -15.29 -9.90 5.70
N ALA A 79 -15.74 -9.96 6.95
CA ALA A 79 -15.31 -9.02 8.00
C ALA A 79 -14.03 -9.45 8.75
N ARG A 80 -13.53 -10.67 8.52
CA ARG A 80 -12.40 -11.23 9.25
C ARG A 80 -11.09 -10.92 8.53
N ALA A 81 -10.14 -10.29 9.22
CA ALA A 81 -8.76 -10.17 8.74
C ALA A 81 -8.05 -11.53 8.80
N VAL A 82 -7.47 -11.94 7.67
CA VAL A 82 -6.77 -13.23 7.52
C VAL A 82 -5.26 -13.07 7.34
N ALA A 83 -4.82 -11.90 6.89
CA ALA A 83 -3.43 -11.53 6.85
C ALA A 83 -3.29 -10.00 6.91
N LYS A 84 -2.12 -9.52 7.31
CA LYS A 84 -1.77 -8.10 7.36
C LYS A 84 -0.37 -7.90 6.82
N ALA A 85 -0.19 -6.85 6.03
CA ALA A 85 1.12 -6.36 5.62
C ALA A 85 1.28 -4.90 6.01
N GLU A 86 2.52 -4.53 6.35
CA GLU A 86 2.88 -3.14 6.68
C GLU A 86 4.00 -2.68 5.77
N TRP A 87 3.86 -1.48 5.22
CA TRP A 87 4.82 -0.88 4.31
C TRP A 87 5.19 0.53 4.78
N SER A 88 6.42 0.69 5.24
CA SER A 88 7.05 1.99 5.42
C SER A 88 7.53 2.52 4.07
N TYR A 89 6.64 3.15 3.31
CA TYR A 89 6.97 3.73 2.01
C TYR A 89 8.08 4.80 2.12
N PRO A 90 8.96 4.91 1.10
CA PRO A 90 10.02 5.92 1.09
C PRO A 90 9.44 7.33 1.08
N THR A 91 10.30 8.32 1.31
CA THR A 91 9.89 9.72 1.22
C THR A 91 9.39 10.05 -0.19
N VAL A 92 8.17 10.55 -0.29
CA VAL A 92 7.56 11.07 -1.52
C VAL A 92 7.91 12.56 -1.63
N LEU A 93 8.44 12.97 -2.78
CA LEU A 93 8.91 14.34 -3.01
C LEU A 93 7.92 15.11 -3.90
N ASP A 94 7.74 16.40 -3.62
CA ASP A 94 6.99 17.31 -4.48
C ASP A 94 7.61 17.46 -5.87
N GLY A 95 6.75 17.58 -6.89
CA GLY A 95 7.17 17.72 -8.29
C GLY A 95 7.74 16.43 -8.90
N HIS A 96 7.66 15.31 -8.19
CA HIS A 96 8.11 14.00 -8.65
C HIS A 96 6.97 12.98 -8.61
N MET A 97 6.78 12.29 -9.74
CA MET A 97 5.95 11.08 -9.82
C MET A 97 6.88 9.88 -9.78
N ASP A 98 7.12 9.35 -8.58
CA ASP A 98 8.09 8.28 -8.38
C ASP A 98 7.39 6.92 -8.35
N PRO A 99 7.83 5.94 -9.17
CA PRO A 99 7.36 4.57 -9.05
C PRO A 99 7.94 3.95 -7.77
N LEU A 100 7.05 3.49 -6.90
CA LEU A 100 7.38 2.84 -5.65
C LEU A 100 6.95 1.37 -5.72
N SER A 101 7.77 0.49 -5.16
CA SER A 101 7.43 -0.92 -5.02
C SER A 101 7.78 -1.45 -3.65
N PHE A 102 7.07 -2.48 -3.24
CA PHE A 102 7.30 -3.18 -1.99
C PHE A 102 7.03 -4.66 -2.19
N SER A 103 7.80 -5.50 -1.49
CA SER A 103 7.63 -6.94 -1.53
C SER A 103 8.00 -7.53 -0.18
N ALA A 104 7.10 -8.33 0.40
CA ALA A 104 7.34 -9.03 1.65
C ALA A 104 6.63 -10.39 1.67
N GLY A 105 7.18 -11.34 2.42
CA GLY A 105 6.46 -12.57 2.76
C GLY A 105 5.24 -12.22 3.62
N ILE A 106 4.14 -12.96 3.44
CA ILE A 106 2.92 -12.76 4.21
C ILE A 106 2.46 -14.08 4.84
N GLU A 107 2.16 -14.03 6.14
CA GLU A 107 1.59 -15.19 6.84
C GLU A 107 0.14 -15.37 6.43
N LEU A 108 -0.13 -16.48 5.75
CA LEU A 108 -1.43 -16.83 5.21
C LEU A 108 -1.47 -18.36 5.03
N ASN A 109 -2.63 -18.98 5.22
CA ASN A 109 -2.80 -20.39 4.89
C ASN A 109 -3.52 -20.55 3.54
N ASP A 110 -3.46 -21.76 2.98
CA ASP A 110 -3.99 -22.03 1.64
C ASP A 110 -5.52 -21.83 1.56
N ALA A 111 -6.28 -22.13 2.61
CA ALA A 111 -7.73 -21.95 2.62
C ALA A 111 -8.10 -20.46 2.65
N ASP A 112 -7.52 -19.69 3.57
CA ASP A 112 -7.74 -18.25 3.64
C ASP A 112 -7.31 -17.56 2.33
N PHE A 113 -6.21 -18.00 1.70
CA PHE A 113 -5.81 -17.47 0.38
C PHE A 113 -6.91 -17.66 -0.67
N GLN A 114 -7.52 -18.84 -0.74
CA GLN A 114 -8.61 -19.12 -1.68
C GLN A 114 -9.86 -18.27 -1.40
N ASP A 115 -10.11 -17.93 -0.14
CA ASP A 115 -11.32 -17.22 0.27
C ASP A 115 -11.16 -15.69 0.32
N ILE A 116 -9.94 -15.13 0.24
CA ILE A 116 -9.74 -13.67 0.24
C ILE A 116 -10.64 -13.00 -0.81
N ASP A 117 -11.43 -12.04 -0.36
CA ASP A 117 -12.39 -11.28 -1.17
C ASP A 117 -12.12 -9.78 -1.21
N SER A 118 -11.33 -9.26 -0.27
CA SER A 118 -11.11 -7.83 -0.15
C SER A 118 -9.79 -7.49 0.53
N ALA A 119 -9.32 -6.27 0.28
CA ALA A 119 -8.23 -5.64 1.01
C ALA A 119 -8.76 -4.34 1.63
N LEU A 120 -8.59 -4.18 2.93
CA LEU A 120 -8.86 -2.92 3.62
C LEU A 120 -7.55 -2.19 3.85
N LEU A 121 -7.61 -0.88 3.69
CA LEU A 121 -6.57 0.04 4.09
C LEU A 121 -7.04 0.84 5.34
N PRO A 122 -6.59 0.48 6.55
CA PRO A 122 -6.90 1.25 7.74
C PRO A 122 -6.33 2.68 7.67
N SER A 123 -6.95 3.61 8.39
CA SER A 123 -6.42 4.98 8.51
C SER A 123 -5.07 4.97 9.23
N VAL A 124 -4.10 5.70 8.69
CA VAL A 124 -2.74 5.85 9.23
C VAL A 124 -2.33 7.31 9.24
N ARG A 125 -1.25 7.63 9.97
CA ARG A 125 -0.64 8.97 9.99
C ARG A 125 0.69 8.97 9.24
N GLY A 126 0.83 9.94 8.35
CA GLY A 126 2.11 10.32 7.74
C GLY A 126 2.62 11.66 8.27
N GLU A 127 3.85 12.00 7.92
CA GLU A 127 4.50 13.27 8.21
C GLU A 127 4.70 14.01 6.91
N VAL A 128 4.34 15.28 6.91
CA VAL A 128 4.60 16.19 5.79
C VAL A 128 5.53 17.31 6.26
N THR A 129 6.56 17.61 5.47
CA THR A 129 7.36 18.83 5.61
C THR A 129 7.06 19.74 4.42
N ILE A 130 6.51 20.91 4.67
CA ILE A 130 6.31 21.96 3.64
C ILE A 130 7.50 22.91 3.70
N ARG A 131 8.15 23.18 2.55
CA ARG A 131 9.14 24.25 2.45
C ARG A 131 8.40 25.53 2.07
N LEU A 132 8.34 26.47 3.01
CA LEU A 132 7.94 27.83 2.73
C LEU A 132 9.17 28.54 2.16
N GLU A 133 9.03 29.13 0.96
CA GLU A 133 10.06 30.00 0.36
C GLU A 133 10.33 31.25 1.22
#